data_AF-A0A955ZI02-F1
#
_entry.id   AF-A0A955ZI02-F1
#
_cell.length_a   1.000
_cell.length_b   1.000
_cell.length_c   1.000
_cell.angle_alpha   90.00
_cell.angle_beta   90.00
_cell.angle_gamma   90.00
#
_symmetry.space_group_name_H-M   'P 1'
#
loop_
_entity.id
_entity.type
_entity.pdbx_description
1 polymer ?
#
loop_
_entity_poly.entity_id
_entity_poly.type
_entity_poly.pdbx_seq_one_letter_code
_entity_poly.pdbx_strand_id
1 'polypeptide(L)'
;MFTGGETWTGGFYELALEYERDSGGVVDGLNALWKLEDIEGCYLDSAVEPTDQPRRTFEPSLLAAGHLYGVASCPGGLQIACGSCTVEEADGSDWLVFYLPMSALGRVYPVGGFPFDAADHESWRAPLDNWLVEVARRVFSRAPFALGLVGFETSGDVHAADLVASGLPAKRHHGLLVPVTGRIEWHPRTEVE
;
A
#
# COMPACT_ATOMS: atom_id res chain seq x y z
N MET A 1 -4.73 -19.03 -3.60
CA MET A 1 -4.57 -17.61 -3.24
C MET A 1 -3.65 -16.93 -4.24
N PHE A 2 -2.37 -17.31 -4.30
CA PHE A 2 -1.36 -16.69 -5.16
C PHE A 2 -1.43 -17.15 -6.62
N THR A 3 -1.63 -18.44 -6.85
CA THR A 3 -1.40 -19.08 -8.17
C THR A 3 -2.64 -19.14 -9.07
N GLY A 4 -3.77 -18.58 -8.61
CA GLY A 4 -4.92 -18.37 -9.50
C GLY A 4 -4.47 -17.52 -10.71
N GLY A 5 -4.81 -17.95 -11.94
CA GLY A 5 -4.13 -17.54 -13.18
C GLY A 5 -4.02 -16.05 -13.50
N GLU A 6 -4.70 -15.19 -12.73
CA GLU A 6 -4.69 -13.73 -12.89
C GLU A 6 -4.51 -12.99 -11.56
N THR A 7 -4.09 -13.65 -10.47
CA THR A 7 -4.07 -13.02 -9.13
C THR A 7 -3.26 -11.72 -9.08
N TRP A 8 -2.14 -11.64 -9.81
CA TRP A 8 -1.18 -10.54 -9.73
C TRP A 8 -1.25 -9.58 -10.94
N THR A 9 -2.42 -9.44 -11.56
CA THR A 9 -2.62 -8.60 -12.76
C THR A 9 -3.62 -7.46 -12.50
N GLY A 10 -3.80 -6.59 -13.50
CA GLY A 10 -4.82 -5.53 -13.49
C GLY A 10 -4.41 -4.23 -12.81
N GLY A 11 -3.13 -4.03 -12.55
CA GLY A 11 -2.62 -2.92 -11.74
C GLY A 11 -2.86 -3.16 -10.25
N PHE A 12 -2.58 -2.14 -9.45
CA PHE A 12 -2.50 -2.27 -8.01
C PHE A 12 -3.22 -1.14 -7.28
N TYR A 13 -3.99 -1.51 -6.26
CA TYR A 13 -4.44 -0.56 -5.24
C TYR A 13 -3.44 -0.57 -4.08
N GLU A 14 -2.98 0.59 -3.68
CA GLU A 14 -1.74 0.72 -2.93
C GLU A 14 -1.89 1.65 -1.72
N LEU A 15 -1.06 1.37 -0.73
CA LEU A 15 -0.57 2.31 0.26
C LEU A 15 0.91 2.56 -0.04
N ALA A 16 1.23 3.76 -0.52
CA ALA A 16 2.61 4.19 -0.76
C ALA A 16 3.05 5.12 0.37
N LEU A 17 4.19 4.84 1.02
CA LEU A 17 4.72 5.61 2.13
C LEU A 17 6.09 6.16 1.78
N GLU A 18 6.21 7.48 1.77
CA GLU A 18 7.43 8.22 1.45
C GLU A 18 8.31 8.37 2.70
N TYR A 19 9.58 8.02 2.58
CA TYR A 19 10.58 8.23 3.62
C TYR A 19 11.73 9.08 3.09
N GLU A 20 12.36 9.85 3.97
CA GLU A 20 13.63 10.49 3.67
C GLU A 20 14.69 9.43 3.36
N ARG A 21 15.44 9.63 2.28
CA ARG A 21 16.52 8.73 1.88
C ARG A 21 17.57 8.56 2.97
N ASP A 22 18.14 7.36 3.03
CA ASP A 22 19.19 6.95 3.96
C ASP A 22 18.79 7.03 5.46
N SER A 23 17.54 7.37 5.78
CA SER A 23 17.04 7.39 7.16
C SER A 23 16.91 6.01 7.79
N GLY A 24 16.89 4.95 6.96
CA GLY A 24 16.50 3.59 7.36
C GLY A 24 14.99 3.40 7.51
N GLY A 25 14.19 4.46 7.32
CA GLY A 25 12.75 4.47 7.54
C GLY A 25 11.98 3.44 6.71
N VAL A 26 12.36 3.23 5.45
CA VAL A 26 11.74 2.20 4.58
C VAL A 26 11.88 0.80 5.18
N VAL A 27 13.06 0.47 5.69
CA VAL A 27 13.34 -0.84 6.30
C VAL A 27 12.54 -1.02 7.58
N ASP A 28 12.49 0.00 8.42
CA ASP A 28 11.69 -0.01 9.65
C ASP A 28 10.18 -0.09 9.34
N GLY A 29 9.73 0.58 8.27
CA GLY A 29 8.37 0.54 7.78
C GLY A 29 7.96 -0.85 7.30
N LEU A 30 8.81 -1.52 6.52
CA LEU A 30 8.57 -2.90 6.08
C LEU A 30 8.57 -3.89 7.24
N ASN A 31 9.52 -3.72 8.17
CA ASN A 31 9.55 -4.52 9.39
C ASN A 31 8.28 -4.35 10.23
N ALA A 32 7.74 -3.12 10.32
CA ALA A 32 6.49 -2.85 11.01
C ALA A 32 5.28 -3.45 10.26
N LEU A 33 5.21 -3.28 8.95
CA LEU A 33 4.16 -3.80 8.07
C LEU A 33 4.04 -5.33 8.17
N TRP A 34 5.15 -6.04 7.99
CA TRP A 34 5.17 -7.52 7.99
C TRP A 34 4.98 -8.15 9.38
N LYS A 35 4.88 -7.33 10.43
CA LYS A 35 4.53 -7.73 11.80
C LYS A 35 3.07 -7.46 12.17
N LEU A 36 2.29 -6.85 11.28
CA LEU A 36 0.87 -6.62 11.54
C LEU A 36 0.11 -7.95 11.57
N GLU A 37 -0.82 -8.08 12.51
CA GLU A 37 -1.56 -9.33 12.77
C GLU A 37 -2.53 -9.71 11.64
N ASP A 38 -2.98 -8.71 10.88
CA ASP A 38 -3.87 -8.85 9.73
C ASP A 38 -3.10 -9.00 8.40
N ILE A 39 -1.78 -9.15 8.44
CA ILE A 39 -0.95 -9.41 7.26
C ILE A 39 -0.12 -10.68 7.50
N GLU A 40 -0.47 -11.75 6.78
CA GLU A 40 0.29 -12.98 6.79
C GLU A 40 1.41 -12.93 5.75
N GLY A 41 2.65 -13.09 6.21
CA GLY A 41 3.84 -13.02 5.36
C GLY A 41 5.14 -12.94 6.19
N CYS A 42 6.30 -12.72 5.57
CA CYS A 42 6.51 -12.47 4.14
C CYS A 42 6.88 -13.75 3.37
N TYR A 43 6.39 -13.87 2.15
CA TYR A 43 6.68 -14.91 1.17
C TYR A 43 7.54 -14.34 0.04
N LEU A 44 8.27 -15.20 -0.68
CA LEU A 44 9.24 -14.78 -1.69
C LEU A 44 8.84 -15.14 -3.12
N ASP A 45 7.87 -16.02 -3.30
CA ASP A 45 7.47 -16.49 -4.62
C ASP A 45 5.95 -16.38 -4.83
N SER A 46 5.52 -15.46 -5.69
CA SER A 46 4.12 -15.28 -6.06
C SER A 46 3.58 -16.39 -6.97
N ALA A 47 4.44 -17.26 -7.52
CA ALA A 47 4.06 -18.42 -8.32
C ALA A 47 3.86 -19.70 -7.49
N VAL A 48 4.03 -19.63 -6.17
CA VAL A 48 3.79 -20.74 -5.24
C VAL A 48 2.72 -20.34 -4.23
N GLU A 49 1.80 -21.24 -3.87
CA GLU A 49 0.79 -20.92 -2.85
C GLU A 49 1.42 -20.69 -1.47
N PRO A 50 0.87 -19.80 -0.61
CA PRO A 50 1.39 -19.56 0.73
C PRO A 50 1.58 -20.82 1.59
N THR A 51 0.72 -21.83 1.41
CA THR A 51 0.78 -23.11 2.12
C THR A 51 1.94 -24.00 1.67
N ASP A 52 2.46 -23.77 0.46
CA ASP A 52 3.45 -24.61 -0.21
C ASP A 52 4.86 -23.98 -0.18
N GLN A 53 5.04 -22.89 0.58
CA GLN A 53 6.32 -22.22 0.75
C GLN A 53 6.53 -21.76 2.20
N PRO A 54 7.79 -21.63 2.65
CA PRO A 54 8.07 -21.20 4.01
C PRO A 54 7.75 -19.70 4.18
N ARG A 55 6.93 -19.40 5.19
CA ARG A 55 6.80 -18.03 5.71
C ARG A 55 8.14 -17.57 6.28
N ARG A 56 8.60 -16.37 5.91
CA ARG A 56 9.82 -15.75 6.42
C ARG A 56 9.49 -14.67 7.44
N THR A 57 10.36 -14.52 8.43
CA THR A 57 10.42 -13.29 9.23
C THR A 57 11.14 -12.24 8.39
N PHE A 58 10.62 -11.01 8.36
CA PHE A 58 11.27 -9.94 7.61
C PHE A 58 12.67 -9.66 8.15
N GLU A 59 13.64 -9.61 7.24
CA GLU A 59 15.00 -9.13 7.46
C GLU A 59 15.42 -8.29 6.24
N PRO A 60 16.28 -7.27 6.38
CA PRO A 60 16.63 -6.37 5.28
C PRO A 60 17.21 -7.07 4.04
N SER A 61 17.87 -8.22 4.24
CA SER A 61 18.43 -9.04 3.16
C SER A 61 17.37 -9.52 2.15
N LEU A 62 16.09 -9.60 2.57
CA LEU A 62 14.99 -10.03 1.71
C LEU A 62 14.62 -8.99 0.64
N LEU A 63 15.06 -7.73 0.79
CA LEU A 63 14.85 -6.68 -0.23
C LEU A 63 15.48 -7.05 -1.58
N ALA A 64 16.52 -7.88 -1.58
CA ALA A 64 17.13 -8.38 -2.82
C ALA A 64 16.16 -9.22 -3.68
N ALA A 65 15.03 -9.68 -3.13
CA ALA A 65 13.98 -10.34 -3.90
C ALA A 65 13.14 -9.35 -4.74
N GLY A 66 13.27 -8.04 -4.51
CA GLY A 66 12.50 -6.96 -5.14
C GLY A 66 11.08 -6.84 -4.59
N HIS A 67 10.34 -7.94 -4.56
CA HIS A 67 8.98 -8.01 -4.04
C HIS A 67 8.88 -9.04 -2.91
N LEU A 68 8.10 -8.69 -1.89
CA LEU A 68 7.67 -9.57 -0.82
C LEU A 68 6.17 -9.76 -0.93
N TYR A 69 5.69 -10.97 -0.66
CA TYR A 69 4.28 -11.33 -0.86
C TYR A 69 3.62 -11.75 0.45
N GLY A 70 2.30 -11.63 0.50
CA GLY A 70 1.51 -11.93 1.69
C GLY A 70 0.04 -12.13 1.40
N VAL A 71 -0.71 -12.37 2.47
CA VAL A 71 -2.16 -12.40 2.48
C VAL A 71 -2.66 -11.38 3.50
N ALA A 72 -3.38 -10.38 3.04
CA ALA A 72 -4.03 -9.38 3.88
C ALA A 72 -5.42 -9.86 4.30
N SER A 73 -5.75 -9.68 5.57
CA SER A 73 -7.08 -9.87 6.14
C SER A 73 -7.80 -8.52 6.21
N CYS A 74 -8.56 -8.22 5.16
CA CYS A 74 -9.29 -6.96 4.99
C CYS A 74 -10.61 -6.93 5.81
N PRO A 75 -11.31 -5.78 5.87
CA PRO A 75 -12.56 -5.65 6.61
C PRO A 75 -13.57 -6.73 6.22
N GLY A 76 -14.22 -7.32 7.23
CA GLY A 76 -15.14 -8.44 7.04
C GLY A 76 -14.46 -9.82 6.99
N GLY A 77 -13.15 -9.90 7.26
CA GLY A 77 -12.40 -11.16 7.28
C GLY A 77 -12.06 -11.69 5.89
N LEU A 78 -12.16 -10.85 4.87
CA LEU A 78 -11.84 -11.18 3.49
C LEU A 78 -10.33 -11.31 3.34
N GLN A 79 -9.88 -12.38 2.69
CA GLN A 79 -8.45 -12.60 2.44
C GLN A 79 -8.08 -12.24 1.01
N ILE A 80 -7.04 -11.42 0.87
CA ILE A 80 -6.59 -10.89 -0.43
C ILE A 80 -5.08 -11.10 -0.53
N ALA A 81 -4.61 -11.55 -1.70
CA ALA A 81 -3.17 -11.52 -1.99
C ALA A 81 -2.66 -10.08 -1.93
N CYS A 82 -1.52 -9.87 -1.29
CA CYS A 82 -0.88 -8.56 -1.17
C CYS A 82 0.62 -8.69 -1.39
N GLY A 83 1.29 -7.57 -1.65
CA GLY A 83 2.74 -7.55 -1.66
C GLY A 83 3.28 -6.21 -1.19
N SER A 84 4.61 -6.17 -1.05
CA SER A 84 5.32 -4.92 -0.83
C SER A 84 6.62 -4.89 -1.62
N CYS A 85 7.01 -3.71 -2.08
CA CYS A 85 8.32 -3.45 -2.63
C CYS A 85 8.84 -2.08 -2.17
N THR A 86 10.07 -1.79 -2.56
CA THR A 86 10.69 -0.48 -2.37
C THR A 86 10.88 0.18 -3.73
N VAL A 87 10.61 1.49 -3.81
CA VAL A 87 10.89 2.30 -4.99
C VAL A 87 11.88 3.39 -4.61
N GLU A 88 13.03 3.41 -5.26
CA GLU A 88 14.06 4.43 -5.09
C GLU A 88 13.89 5.48 -6.19
N GLU A 89 13.66 6.74 -5.83
CA GLU A 89 13.51 7.81 -6.83
C GLU A 89 14.80 8.63 -7.00
N ALA A 90 15.03 9.19 -8.18
CA ALA A 90 16.28 9.91 -8.46
C ALA A 90 16.43 11.21 -7.64
N ASP A 91 15.33 11.79 -7.17
CA ASP A 91 15.24 13.11 -6.53
C ASP A 91 15.47 13.12 -5.01
N GLY A 92 15.50 11.95 -4.36
CA GLY A 92 15.91 11.87 -2.95
C GLY A 92 14.94 11.17 -2.02
N SER A 93 13.77 10.72 -2.49
CA SER A 93 12.82 9.99 -1.64
C SER A 93 12.84 8.49 -1.92
N ASP A 94 12.64 7.71 -0.86
CA ASP A 94 12.47 6.26 -0.97
C ASP A 94 11.05 5.91 -0.53
N TRP A 95 10.39 5.05 -1.30
CA TRP A 95 9.02 4.64 -1.05
C TRP A 95 8.95 3.19 -0.59
N LEU A 96 8.15 2.96 0.44
CA LEU A 96 7.57 1.64 0.72
C LEU A 96 6.22 1.59 0.01
N VAL A 97 6.04 0.66 -0.92
CA VAL A 97 4.75 0.41 -1.56
C VAL A 97 4.18 -0.89 -1.01
N PHE A 98 3.01 -0.82 -0.38
CA PHE A 98 2.20 -1.99 -0.03
C PHE A 98 1.00 -2.05 -0.97
N TYR A 99 0.85 -3.15 -1.69
CA TYR A 99 -0.09 -3.22 -2.80
C TYR A 99 -1.02 -4.45 -2.75
N LEU A 100 -2.20 -4.27 -3.30
CA LEU A 100 -3.24 -5.25 -3.51
C LEU A 100 -3.52 -5.33 -5.02
N PRO A 101 -3.27 -6.46 -5.69
CA PRO A 101 -3.59 -6.59 -7.10
C PRO A 101 -5.09 -6.42 -7.35
N MET A 102 -5.46 -5.66 -8.38
CA MET A 102 -6.87 -5.43 -8.71
C MET A 102 -7.62 -6.72 -9.03
N SER A 103 -6.98 -7.67 -9.71
CA SER A 103 -7.58 -8.98 -9.98
C SER A 103 -7.83 -9.80 -8.70
N ALA A 104 -7.02 -9.65 -7.67
CA ALA A 104 -7.25 -10.27 -6.36
C ALA A 104 -8.39 -9.56 -5.61
N LEU A 105 -8.42 -8.23 -5.64
CA LEU A 105 -9.52 -7.42 -5.10
C LEU A 105 -10.87 -7.76 -5.75
N GLY A 106 -10.90 -7.96 -7.07
CA GLY A 106 -12.12 -8.29 -7.82
C GLY A 106 -12.75 -9.63 -7.46
N ARG A 107 -12.05 -10.49 -6.71
CA ARG A 107 -12.62 -11.74 -6.18
C ARG A 107 -13.45 -11.52 -4.91
N VAL A 108 -13.26 -10.40 -4.24
CA VAL A 108 -13.90 -10.10 -2.94
C VAL A 108 -14.73 -8.82 -2.96
N TYR A 109 -14.44 -7.89 -3.87
CA TYR A 109 -15.15 -6.63 -4.05
C TYR A 109 -15.63 -6.47 -5.49
N PRO A 110 -16.74 -5.73 -5.72
CA PRO A 110 -17.25 -5.43 -7.06
C PRO A 110 -16.42 -4.33 -7.74
N VAL A 111 -15.16 -4.60 -8.05
CA VAL A 111 -14.20 -3.59 -8.58
C VAL A 111 -14.50 -3.12 -10.00
N GLY A 112 -15.28 -3.89 -10.78
CA GLY A 112 -15.70 -3.50 -12.12
C GLY A 112 -14.53 -3.20 -13.07
N GLY A 113 -14.66 -2.13 -13.85
CA GLY A 113 -13.63 -1.63 -14.76
C GLY A 113 -12.74 -0.55 -14.16
N PHE A 114 -12.69 -0.41 -12.83
CA PHE A 114 -11.86 0.59 -12.16
C PHE A 114 -10.38 0.50 -12.58
N PRO A 115 -9.66 1.63 -12.74
CA PRO A 115 -10.12 3.02 -12.66
C PRO A 115 -10.66 3.57 -14.01
N PHE A 116 -10.95 2.72 -14.99
CA PHE A 116 -11.19 3.12 -16.38
C PHE A 116 -12.67 3.22 -16.79
N ASP A 117 -13.60 2.82 -15.93
CA ASP A 117 -15.03 3.01 -16.15
C ASP A 117 -15.58 4.23 -15.38
N ALA A 118 -16.84 4.57 -15.63
CA ALA A 118 -17.55 5.68 -14.97
C ALA A 118 -18.46 5.20 -13.83
N ALA A 119 -18.24 3.98 -13.31
CA ALA A 119 -19.07 3.46 -12.24
C ALA A 119 -18.71 4.10 -10.88
N ASP A 120 -19.66 4.10 -9.96
CA ASP A 120 -19.41 4.47 -8.57
C ASP A 120 -18.71 3.31 -7.85
N HIS A 121 -17.49 3.57 -7.38
CA HIS A 121 -16.63 2.61 -6.70
C HIS A 121 -16.56 2.82 -5.19
N GLU A 122 -17.30 3.79 -4.64
CA GLU A 122 -17.21 4.18 -3.22
C GLU A 122 -17.52 3.02 -2.28
N SER A 123 -18.47 2.17 -2.67
CA SER A 123 -18.96 1.04 -1.86
C SER A 123 -17.85 0.06 -1.43
N TRP A 124 -16.80 -0.10 -2.25
CA TRP A 124 -15.66 -0.95 -1.92
C TRP A 124 -14.38 -0.15 -1.64
N ARG A 125 -14.21 1.03 -2.27
CA ARG A 125 -13.03 1.88 -2.04
C ARG A 125 -13.02 2.51 -0.67
N ALA A 126 -14.15 3.04 -0.17
CA ALA A 126 -14.20 3.66 1.15
C ALA A 126 -13.76 2.72 2.29
N PRO A 127 -14.30 1.48 2.42
CA PRO A 127 -13.86 0.57 3.45
C PRO A 127 -12.40 0.12 3.25
N LEU A 128 -11.94 -0.02 2.01
CA LEU A 128 -10.55 -0.37 1.72
C LEU A 128 -9.58 0.75 2.10
N ASP A 129 -9.87 1.98 1.73
CA ASP A 129 -9.08 3.16 2.10
C ASP A 129 -8.98 3.30 3.61
N ASN A 130 -10.10 3.16 4.32
CA ASN A 130 -10.11 3.21 5.79
C ASN A 130 -9.22 2.12 6.40
N TRP A 131 -9.22 0.91 5.83
CA TRP A 131 -8.33 -0.16 6.29
C TRP A 131 -6.86 0.15 5.99
N LEU A 132 -6.52 0.66 4.81
CA LEU A 132 -5.16 1.08 4.47
C LEU A 132 -4.68 2.25 5.34
N VAL A 133 -5.56 3.18 5.70
CA VAL A 133 -5.29 4.25 6.68
C VAL A 133 -4.93 3.65 8.04
N GLU A 134 -5.64 2.62 8.51
CA GLU A 134 -5.31 1.94 9.77
C GLU A 134 -4.01 1.14 9.69
N VAL A 135 -3.70 0.52 8.55
CA VAL A 135 -2.38 -0.08 8.28
C VAL A 135 -1.29 1.00 8.41
N ALA A 136 -1.46 2.13 7.72
CA ALA A 136 -0.50 3.24 7.75
C ALA A 136 -0.30 3.81 9.16
N ARG A 137 -1.38 3.98 9.93
CA ARG A 137 -1.32 4.43 11.34
C ARG A 137 -0.48 3.50 12.21
N ARG A 138 -0.65 2.19 12.04
CA ARG A 138 0.11 1.18 12.79
C ARG A 138 1.58 1.17 12.37
N VAL A 139 1.87 1.28 11.08
CA VAL A 139 3.25 1.42 10.57
C VAL A 139 3.90 2.69 11.12
N PHE A 140 3.24 3.84 11.01
CA PHE A 140 3.75 5.15 11.45
C PHE A 140 4.10 5.19 12.94
N SER A 141 3.36 4.46 13.78
CA SER A 141 3.67 4.35 15.21
C SER A 141 5.05 3.70 15.51
N ARG A 142 5.63 3.02 14.52
CA ARG A 142 6.92 2.32 14.61
C ARG A 142 7.98 2.94 13.69
N ALA A 143 7.56 3.41 12.52
CA ALA A 143 8.39 3.97 11.47
C ALA A 143 7.68 5.19 10.88
N PRO A 144 7.89 6.40 11.44
CA PRO A 144 7.30 7.61 10.90
C PRO A 144 7.75 7.86 9.46
N PHE A 145 6.81 8.15 8.58
CA PHE A 145 7.03 8.51 7.18
C PHE A 145 6.74 10.00 6.95
N ALA A 146 7.20 10.56 5.84
CA ALA A 146 7.01 11.97 5.47
C ALA A 146 5.63 12.24 4.84
N LEU A 147 5.15 11.30 4.03
CA LEU A 147 3.83 11.33 3.39
C LEU A 147 3.34 9.90 3.13
N GLY A 148 2.03 9.69 3.15
CA GLY A 148 1.42 8.46 2.66
C GLY A 148 0.35 8.74 1.61
N LEU A 149 0.25 7.89 0.60
CA LEU A 149 -0.73 7.95 -0.47
C LEU A 149 -1.57 6.67 -0.46
N VAL A 150 -2.87 6.80 -0.71
CA VAL A 150 -3.79 5.66 -0.84
C VAL A 150 -4.56 5.78 -2.15
N GLY A 151 -4.46 4.78 -3.01
CA GLY A 151 -5.16 4.77 -4.30
C GLY A 151 -4.60 3.78 -5.31
N PHE A 152 -4.97 3.94 -6.57
CA PHE A 152 -4.47 3.10 -7.67
C PHE A 152 -3.12 3.63 -8.17
N GLU A 153 -2.06 2.80 -8.09
CA GLU A 153 -0.71 3.10 -8.58
C GLU A 153 -0.23 4.52 -8.24
N THR A 154 -0.04 4.79 -6.95
CA THR A 154 0.08 6.18 -6.44
C THR A 154 1.48 6.60 -6.07
N SER A 155 2.44 5.68 -5.93
CA SER A 155 3.81 6.03 -5.58
C SER A 155 4.41 7.02 -6.59
N GLY A 156 4.98 8.13 -6.09
CA GLY A 156 5.60 9.16 -6.92
C GLY A 156 4.63 10.18 -7.55
N ASP A 157 3.31 10.09 -7.29
CA ASP A 157 2.33 11.07 -7.79
C ASP A 157 2.51 12.46 -7.16
N VAL A 158 2.76 12.49 -5.85
CA VAL A 158 2.91 13.70 -5.02
C VAL A 158 3.92 13.40 -3.92
N HIS A 159 4.79 14.37 -3.64
CA HIS A 159 5.80 14.27 -2.58
C HIS A 159 5.48 15.17 -1.39
N ALA A 160 6.03 14.82 -0.23
CA ALA A 160 5.93 15.64 0.98
C ALA A 160 6.42 17.07 0.73
N ALA A 161 7.48 17.22 -0.08
CA ALA A 161 8.03 18.51 -0.47
C ALA A 161 7.03 19.39 -1.24
N ASP A 162 6.18 18.79 -2.08
CA ASP A 162 5.16 19.52 -2.84
C ASP A 162 4.08 20.09 -1.90
N LEU A 163 3.69 19.30 -0.89
CA LEU A 163 2.72 19.75 0.11
C LEU A 163 3.28 20.88 0.97
N VAL A 164 4.57 20.86 1.29
CA VAL A 164 5.24 21.96 2.00
C VAL A 164 5.27 23.22 1.14
N ALA A 165 5.54 23.09 -0.16
CA ALA A 165 5.66 24.21 -1.07
C ALA A 165 4.31 24.83 -1.44
N SER A 166 3.28 24.01 -1.66
CA SER A 166 2.03 24.41 -2.32
C SER A 166 0.77 24.12 -1.50
N GLY A 167 0.89 23.44 -0.36
CA GLY A 167 -0.25 22.98 0.43
C GLY A 167 -0.96 21.77 -0.19
N LEU A 168 -2.08 21.39 0.41
CA LEU A 168 -2.92 20.28 -0.07
C LEU A 168 -3.58 20.61 -1.41
N PRO A 169 -3.40 19.80 -2.47
CA PRO A 169 -4.09 19.99 -3.74
C PRO A 169 -5.60 19.94 -3.57
N ALA A 170 -6.31 20.88 -4.17
CA ALA A 170 -7.78 20.96 -4.08
C ALA A 170 -8.50 19.79 -4.79
N LYS A 171 -7.87 19.21 -5.81
CA LYS A 171 -8.37 18.04 -6.56
C LYS A 171 -7.30 16.96 -6.60
N ARG A 172 -7.68 15.72 -6.29
CA ARG A 172 -6.78 14.54 -6.28
C ARG A 172 -7.56 13.23 -6.39
N HIS A 173 -6.97 12.26 -7.08
CA HIS A 173 -7.53 10.92 -7.31
C HIS A 173 -7.15 9.92 -6.23
N HIS A 174 -6.08 10.20 -5.49
CA HIS A 174 -5.62 9.46 -4.32
C HIS A 174 -5.94 10.22 -3.02
N GLY A 175 -6.02 9.49 -1.91
CA GLY A 175 -6.06 10.09 -0.59
C GLY A 175 -4.66 10.34 -0.05
N LEU A 176 -4.54 11.31 0.87
CA LEU A 176 -3.28 11.73 1.48
C LEU A 176 -3.29 11.45 2.97
N LEU A 177 -2.20 10.91 3.47
CA LEU A 177 -1.90 10.67 4.88
C LEU A 177 -0.79 11.65 5.28
N VAL A 178 -1.17 12.77 5.90
CA VAL A 178 -0.24 13.86 6.23
C VAL A 178 0.16 13.77 7.70
N PRO A 179 1.46 13.60 8.03
CA PRO A 179 1.93 13.65 9.40
C PRO A 179 1.76 15.06 10.01
N VAL A 180 1.03 15.15 11.12
CA VAL A 180 0.84 16.38 11.91
C VAL A 180 1.06 16.05 13.39
N THR A 181 2.11 16.64 13.99
CA THR A 181 2.41 16.52 15.43
C THR A 181 2.43 15.06 15.93
N GLY A 182 3.11 14.16 15.20
CA GLY A 182 3.24 12.74 15.56
C GLY A 182 1.97 11.91 15.37
N ARG A 183 0.98 12.43 14.64
CA ARG A 183 -0.21 11.70 14.20
C ARG A 183 -0.35 11.81 12.68
N ILE A 184 -1.21 11.00 12.10
CA ILE A 184 -1.57 11.11 10.68
C ILE A 184 -2.96 11.72 10.55
N GLU A 185 -3.04 12.79 9.77
CA GLU A 185 -4.29 13.33 9.26
C GLU A 185 -4.64 12.65 7.93
N TRP A 186 -5.87 12.15 7.83
CA TRP A 186 -6.39 11.54 6.61
C TRP A 186 -7.15 12.58 5.81
N HIS A 187 -6.70 12.82 4.58
CA HIS A 187 -7.36 13.67 3.61
C HIS A 187 -7.87 12.78 2.45
N PRO A 188 -9.15 12.38 2.46
CA PRO A 188 -9.72 11.52 1.43
C PRO A 188 -9.49 12.07 0.03
N ARG A 189 -9.56 11.20 -0.98
CA ARG A 189 -9.71 11.61 -2.38
C ARG A 189 -10.89 12.58 -2.51
N THR A 190 -10.81 13.50 -3.47
CA THR A 190 -11.88 14.50 -3.66
C THR A 190 -12.90 14.09 -4.72
N GLU A 191 -12.64 12.97 -5.40
CA GLU A 191 -13.28 12.51 -6.65
C GLU A 191 -13.32 13.60 -7.74
N VAL A 192 -13.40 13.18 -8.99
CA VAL A 192 -13.51 14.10 -10.13
C VAL A 192 -14.84 13.74 -10.77
N GLU A 193 -15.81 14.66 -10.66
CA GLU A 193 -16.99 14.67 -11.55
C GLU A 193 -16.58 14.64 -13.02
#